data_AF-A0A1L7RPI2-F1
#
_entry.id   AF-A0A1L7RPI2-F1
#
_cell.length_a   1.000
_cell.length_b   1.000
_cell.length_c   1.000
_cell.angle_alpha   90.00
_cell.angle_beta   90.00
_cell.angle_gamma   90.00
#
_symmetry.space_group_name_H-M   'P 1'
#
loop_
_entity.id
_entity.type
_entity.pdbx_description
1 polymer ?
#
loop_
_entity_poly.entity_id
_entity_poly.type
_entity_poly.pdbx_seq_one_letter_code
_entity_poly.pdbx_strand_id
1 'polypeptide(L)'
;MVPPALPLAEKLGITMAVEVHAGMSFDHPLTAAWIEQMRDLDNPHVGLVVDFGIYCHRYPEIATNYFRAQGLNEDVVEYIADIYASGSDGRRAFPRATGEENRDAYEFPEELTRLFKSPVDEVYATNASGYENTSLDTLDEYLPWIKSFHAKFWEMVPDGVGGYQDASIDYPAVVARLKQLDYDGYLCSEYEGQRFIIPGDPIPDVEQLTRHQQMLQALINGE
;
A
#
# COMPACT_ATOMS: atom_id res chain seq x y z
N MET A 1 -2.29 -23.79 -2.42
CA MET A 1 -1.38 -23.95 -1.25
C MET A 1 -2.17 -24.12 0.04
N VAL A 2 -3.35 -23.50 0.17
CA VAL A 2 -4.18 -23.55 1.38
C VAL A 2 -4.68 -24.96 1.73
N PRO A 3 -5.25 -25.76 0.80
CA PRO A 3 -5.90 -27.02 1.20
C PRO A 3 -4.95 -28.04 1.87
N PRO A 4 -3.69 -28.21 1.42
CA PRO A 4 -2.74 -29.10 2.10
C PRO A 4 -2.34 -28.65 3.52
N ALA A 5 -2.30 -27.35 3.80
CA ALA A 5 -1.84 -26.81 5.08
C ALA A 5 -2.96 -26.66 6.13
N LEU A 6 -4.22 -26.54 5.68
CA LEU A 6 -5.37 -26.24 6.52
C LEU A 6 -5.56 -27.20 7.72
N PRO A 7 -5.48 -28.54 7.57
CA PRO A 7 -5.68 -29.44 8.73
C PRO A 7 -4.65 -29.23 9.85
N LEU A 8 -3.43 -28.83 9.50
CA LEU A 8 -2.41 -28.50 10.50
C LEU A 8 -2.68 -27.14 11.14
N ALA A 9 -3.08 -26.14 10.35
CA ALA A 9 -3.44 -24.82 10.86
C ALA A 9 -4.58 -24.90 11.88
N GLU A 10 -5.63 -25.68 11.58
CA GLU A 10 -6.75 -25.95 12.50
C GLU A 10 -6.28 -26.63 13.79
N LYS A 11 -5.45 -27.68 13.68
CA LYS A 11 -4.89 -28.39 14.84
C LYS A 11 -4.07 -27.47 15.75
N LEU A 12 -3.39 -26.49 15.17
CA LEU A 12 -2.53 -25.54 15.89
C LEU A 12 -3.26 -24.25 16.31
N GLY A 13 -4.50 -24.04 15.88
CA GLY A 13 -5.22 -22.79 16.11
C GLY A 13 -4.59 -21.59 15.40
N ILE A 14 -3.93 -21.81 14.26
CA ILE A 14 -3.24 -20.77 13.48
C ILE A 14 -4.14 -20.32 12.32
N THR A 15 -4.19 -19.02 12.07
CA THR A 15 -4.84 -18.46 10.88
C THR A 15 -3.80 -18.18 9.80
N MET A 16 -4.07 -18.65 8.59
CA MET A 16 -3.32 -18.34 7.39
C MET A 16 -4.04 -17.21 6.64
N ALA A 17 -3.35 -16.11 6.40
CA ALA A 17 -3.89 -15.01 5.62
C ALA A 17 -2.87 -14.57 4.58
N VAL A 18 -3.34 -14.29 3.37
CA VAL A 18 -2.48 -13.67 2.34
C VAL A 18 -2.56 -12.16 2.50
N GLU A 19 -1.43 -11.52 2.29
CA GLU A 19 -1.39 -10.06 2.21
C GLU A 19 -1.91 -9.59 0.84
N VAL A 20 -2.87 -8.68 0.86
CA VAL A 20 -3.30 -7.90 -0.30
C VAL A 20 -2.49 -6.59 -0.25
N HIS A 21 -1.42 -6.53 -1.04
CA HIS A 21 -0.49 -5.39 -1.05
C HIS A 21 -0.46 -4.69 -2.40
N ALA A 22 0.11 -3.49 -2.42
CA ALA A 22 0.19 -2.67 -3.62
C ALA A 22 1.07 -3.32 -4.71
N GLY A 23 0.59 -3.26 -5.95
CA GLY A 23 1.09 -4.05 -7.08
C GLY A 23 0.41 -5.42 -7.21
N MET A 24 -0.26 -5.92 -6.16
CA MET A 24 -1.00 -7.18 -6.12
C MET A 24 -2.34 -7.06 -5.37
N SER A 25 -3.08 -5.96 -5.55
CA SER A 25 -4.42 -5.78 -4.94
C SER A 25 -5.42 -6.87 -5.41
N PHE A 26 -6.67 -6.78 -4.96
CA PHE A 26 -7.66 -7.87 -4.97
C PHE A 26 -7.86 -8.58 -6.33
N ASP A 27 -7.78 -7.85 -7.43
CA ASP A 27 -8.00 -8.33 -8.81
C ASP A 27 -6.74 -8.92 -9.46
N HIS A 28 -5.58 -8.86 -8.81
CA HIS A 28 -4.37 -9.51 -9.31
C HIS A 28 -4.55 -11.04 -9.37
N PRO A 29 -4.13 -11.75 -10.44
CA PRO A 29 -4.45 -13.17 -10.63
C PRO A 29 -4.06 -14.09 -9.46
N LEU A 30 -2.92 -13.82 -8.81
CA LEU A 30 -2.48 -14.62 -7.65
C LEU A 30 -3.34 -14.34 -6.41
N THR A 31 -3.70 -13.08 -6.18
CA THR A 31 -4.56 -12.65 -5.07
C THR A 31 -5.98 -13.15 -5.28
N ALA A 32 -6.52 -13.03 -6.50
CA ALA A 32 -7.83 -13.55 -6.88
C ALA A 32 -7.92 -15.08 -6.72
N ALA A 33 -6.88 -15.83 -7.11
CA ALA A 33 -6.83 -17.28 -6.93
C ALA A 33 -6.78 -17.70 -5.44
N TRP A 34 -6.20 -16.86 -4.57
CA TRP A 34 -6.31 -17.05 -3.12
C TRP A 34 -7.72 -16.76 -2.63
N ILE A 35 -8.33 -15.64 -3.05
CA ILE A 35 -9.67 -15.24 -2.65
C ILE A 35 -10.71 -16.30 -3.05
N GLU A 36 -10.58 -16.89 -4.24
CA GLU A 36 -11.43 -18.00 -4.70
C GLU A 36 -11.32 -19.20 -3.75
N GLN A 37 -10.10 -19.68 -3.48
CA GLN A 37 -9.88 -20.78 -2.52
C GLN A 37 -10.38 -20.44 -1.11
N MET A 38 -10.18 -19.21 -0.64
CA MET A 38 -10.65 -18.75 0.66
C MET A 38 -12.17 -18.80 0.76
N ARG A 39 -12.88 -18.36 -0.29
CA ARG A 39 -14.35 -18.40 -0.38
C ARG A 39 -14.87 -19.83 -0.45
N ASP A 40 -14.25 -20.68 -1.25
CA ASP A 40 -14.64 -22.08 -1.39
C ASP A 40 -14.48 -22.87 -0.09
N LEU A 41 -13.41 -22.57 0.66
CA LEU A 41 -13.13 -23.24 1.93
C LEU A 41 -14.01 -22.74 3.07
N ASP A 42 -14.44 -21.47 3.02
CA ASP A 42 -15.25 -20.78 4.05
C ASP A 42 -14.83 -21.14 5.48
N ASN A 43 -13.52 -21.02 5.75
CA ASN A 43 -12.91 -21.51 6.98
C ASN A 43 -12.32 -20.36 7.81
N PRO A 44 -12.56 -20.31 9.14
CA PRO A 44 -12.08 -19.21 9.98
C PRO A 44 -10.54 -19.07 10.02
N HIS A 45 -9.82 -20.15 9.71
CA HIS A 45 -8.35 -20.19 9.64
C HIS A 45 -7.78 -19.73 8.29
N VAL A 46 -8.61 -19.27 7.37
CA VAL A 46 -8.20 -18.71 6.08
C VAL A 46 -8.74 -17.28 5.97
N GLY A 47 -7.93 -16.35 5.47
CA GLY A 47 -8.36 -14.95 5.35
C GLY A 47 -7.41 -14.08 4.56
N LEU A 48 -7.56 -12.77 4.77
CA LEU A 48 -6.75 -11.71 4.17
C LEU A 48 -6.09 -10.86 5.27
N VAL A 49 -4.92 -10.33 4.96
CA VAL A 49 -4.35 -9.15 5.61
C VAL A 49 -4.34 -8.07 4.54
N VAL A 50 -4.99 -6.93 4.77
CA VAL A 50 -5.03 -5.86 3.77
C VAL A 50 -4.02 -4.77 4.14
N ASP A 51 -3.16 -4.43 3.20
CA ASP A 51 -2.14 -3.39 3.35
C ASP A 51 -2.67 -2.05 2.84
N PHE A 52 -2.56 -1.00 3.67
CA PHE A 52 -3.04 0.35 3.32
C PHE A 52 -2.29 0.99 2.15
N GLY A 53 -1.17 0.42 1.69
CA GLY A 53 -0.49 0.82 0.46
C GLY A 53 -1.37 0.69 -0.79
N ILE A 54 -2.45 -0.10 -0.74
CA ILE A 54 -3.44 -0.13 -1.82
C ILE A 54 -4.40 1.07 -1.81
N TYR A 55 -4.37 1.91 -0.78
CA TYR A 55 -5.26 3.06 -0.54
C TYR A 55 -4.54 4.42 -0.61
N CYS A 56 -3.46 4.50 -1.39
CA CYS A 56 -2.69 5.71 -1.59
C CYS A 56 -3.43 6.71 -2.49
N HIS A 57 -3.52 7.97 -2.06
CA HIS A 57 -4.03 9.08 -2.88
C HIS A 57 -2.92 9.89 -3.54
N ARG A 58 -1.67 9.62 -3.20
CA ARG A 58 -0.46 10.15 -3.84
C ARG A 58 0.74 9.25 -3.55
N TYR A 59 1.78 9.40 -4.35
CA TYR A 59 3.06 8.73 -4.10
C TYR A 59 3.79 9.33 -2.87
N PRO A 60 4.50 8.52 -2.06
CA PRO A 60 5.17 9.01 -0.85
C PRO A 60 6.26 10.07 -1.11
N GLU A 61 6.16 11.22 -0.45
CA GLU A 61 7.10 12.34 -0.65
C GLU A 61 8.53 11.99 -0.24
N ILE A 62 8.70 11.22 0.84
CA ILE A 62 10.02 10.76 1.30
C ILE A 62 10.73 9.94 0.22
N ALA A 63 9.99 9.12 -0.53
CA ALA A 63 10.51 8.38 -1.66
C ALA A 63 10.89 9.33 -2.81
N THR A 64 10.00 10.27 -3.17
CA THR A 64 10.34 11.31 -4.17
C THR A 64 11.60 12.08 -3.81
N ASN A 65 11.76 12.50 -2.56
CA ASN A 65 12.94 13.24 -2.11
C ASN A 65 14.21 12.40 -2.14
N TYR A 66 14.13 11.11 -1.82
CA TYR A 66 15.23 10.17 -1.97
C TYR A 66 15.72 10.08 -3.43
N PHE A 67 14.80 10.01 -4.40
CA PHE A 67 15.16 9.97 -5.82
C PHE A 67 15.63 11.34 -6.34
N ARG A 68 15.05 12.46 -5.86
CA ARG A 68 15.54 13.83 -6.15
C ARG A 68 16.99 14.01 -5.75
N ALA A 69 17.41 13.49 -4.59
CA ALA A 69 18.81 13.53 -4.15
C ALA A 69 19.77 12.79 -5.10
N GLN A 70 19.26 11.94 -5.99
CA GLN A 70 20.02 11.19 -6.99
C GLN A 70 19.90 11.77 -8.41
N GLY A 71 19.21 12.91 -8.58
CA GLY A 71 19.06 13.58 -9.87
C GLY A 71 17.80 13.20 -10.65
N LEU A 72 16.72 12.83 -9.96
CA LEU A 72 15.40 12.65 -10.55
C LEU A 72 14.96 13.89 -11.34
N ASN A 73 14.39 13.68 -12.52
CA ASN A 73 13.78 14.73 -13.31
C ASN A 73 12.42 15.14 -12.73
N GLU A 74 12.23 16.43 -12.40
CA GLU A 74 10.96 16.94 -11.86
C GLU A 74 9.79 16.73 -12.83
N ASP A 75 10.01 16.74 -14.14
CA ASP A 75 8.93 16.47 -15.11
C ASP A 75 8.31 15.06 -14.90
N VAL A 76 9.11 14.09 -14.43
CA VAL A 76 8.66 12.72 -14.13
C VAL A 76 7.88 12.70 -12.81
N VAL A 77 8.27 13.53 -11.84
CA VAL A 77 7.54 13.70 -10.57
C VAL A 77 6.14 14.25 -10.85
N GLU A 78 6.07 15.33 -11.63
CA GLU A 78 4.82 15.97 -12.04
C GLU A 78 3.92 14.98 -12.78
N TYR A 79 4.48 14.21 -13.72
CA TYR A 79 3.72 13.18 -14.44
C TYR A 79 3.07 12.15 -13.51
N ILE A 80 3.82 11.62 -12.53
CA ILE A 80 3.28 10.68 -11.55
C ILE A 80 2.24 11.35 -10.64
N ALA A 81 2.47 12.60 -10.22
CA ALA A 81 1.52 13.34 -9.39
C ALA A 81 0.19 13.59 -10.14
N ASP A 82 0.24 13.91 -11.43
CA ASP A 82 -0.93 14.12 -12.27
C ASP A 82 -1.79 12.85 -12.42
N ILE A 83 -1.17 11.67 -12.46
CA ILE A 83 -1.91 10.39 -12.43
C ILE A 83 -2.76 10.30 -11.17
N TYR A 84 -2.18 10.55 -10.00
CA TYR A 84 -2.90 10.53 -8.73
C TYR A 84 -3.97 11.64 -8.64
N ALA A 85 -3.65 12.86 -9.09
CA ALA A 85 -4.59 13.98 -9.12
C ALA A 85 -5.82 13.70 -10.00
N SER A 86 -5.70 12.83 -11.01
CA SER A 86 -6.83 12.37 -11.83
C SER A 86 -7.73 11.33 -11.15
N GLY A 87 -7.38 10.86 -9.95
CA GLY A 87 -8.05 9.76 -9.25
C GLY A 87 -7.60 8.37 -9.72
N SER A 88 -6.50 8.29 -10.47
CA SER A 88 -5.87 7.04 -10.89
C SER A 88 -4.65 6.73 -10.02
N ASP A 89 -3.88 5.73 -10.40
CA ASP A 89 -2.61 5.33 -9.80
C ASP A 89 -1.70 4.73 -10.87
N GLY A 90 -0.41 4.52 -10.54
CA GLY A 90 0.56 3.99 -11.49
C GLY A 90 0.19 2.59 -11.99
N ARG A 91 -0.43 1.74 -11.16
CA ARG A 91 -0.86 0.41 -11.57
C ARG A 91 -1.94 0.45 -12.65
N ARG A 92 -2.91 1.36 -12.53
CA ARG A 92 -4.01 1.54 -13.50
C ARG A 92 -3.58 2.30 -14.74
N ALA A 93 -2.65 3.25 -14.58
CA ALA A 93 -2.17 4.09 -15.69
C ALA A 93 -1.23 3.33 -16.64
N PHE A 94 -0.49 2.35 -16.14
CA PHE A 94 0.51 1.64 -16.93
C PHE A 94 0.07 0.21 -17.23
N PRO A 95 0.06 -0.22 -18.52
CA PRO A 95 -0.19 -1.61 -18.84
C PRO A 95 0.93 -2.51 -18.30
N ARG A 96 0.59 -3.76 -17.99
CA ARG A 96 1.58 -4.79 -17.69
C ARG A 96 2.28 -5.25 -18.96
N ALA A 97 3.52 -5.68 -18.81
CA ALA A 97 4.34 -6.20 -19.88
C ALA A 97 3.71 -7.45 -20.50
N THR A 98 3.73 -7.51 -21.83
CA THR A 98 3.17 -8.64 -22.59
C THR A 98 4.14 -9.82 -22.75
N GLY A 99 5.41 -9.63 -22.37
CA GLY A 99 6.48 -10.63 -22.48
C GLY A 99 6.43 -11.76 -21.43
N GLU A 100 7.03 -12.90 -21.75
CA GLU A 100 7.04 -14.08 -20.87
C GLU A 100 8.01 -13.97 -19.69
N GLU A 101 9.05 -13.13 -19.80
CA GLU A 101 10.15 -13.07 -18.83
C GLU A 101 9.78 -12.38 -17.51
N ASN A 102 8.92 -11.36 -17.56
CA ASN A 102 8.42 -10.68 -16.36
C ASN A 102 7.01 -10.10 -16.61
N ARG A 103 5.99 -10.92 -16.39
CA ARG A 103 4.57 -10.56 -16.60
C ARG A 103 4.07 -9.46 -15.66
N ASP A 104 4.80 -9.19 -14.58
CA ASP A 104 4.46 -8.17 -13.60
C ASP A 104 5.22 -6.86 -13.83
N ALA A 105 6.11 -6.79 -14.83
CA ALA A 105 6.70 -5.51 -15.22
C ALA A 105 5.62 -4.57 -15.80
N TYR A 106 5.83 -3.26 -15.66
CA TYR A 106 4.98 -2.26 -16.31
C TYR A 106 5.64 -1.77 -17.60
N GLU A 107 4.82 -1.51 -18.62
CA GLU A 107 5.24 -0.81 -19.83
C GLU A 107 4.89 0.67 -19.67
N PHE A 108 5.91 1.54 -19.60
CA PHE A 108 5.69 2.97 -19.48
C PHE A 108 5.34 3.59 -20.85
N PRO A 109 4.37 4.51 -20.90
CA PRO A 109 3.95 5.11 -22.15
C PRO A 109 5.01 6.08 -22.70
N GLU A 110 4.91 6.41 -23.99
CA GLU A 110 5.95 7.20 -24.69
C GLU A 110 6.08 8.62 -24.10
N GLU A 111 4.97 9.22 -23.69
CA GLU A 111 4.97 10.54 -23.04
C GLU A 111 5.78 10.57 -21.74
N LEU A 112 5.77 9.48 -20.95
CA LEU A 112 6.55 9.38 -19.73
C LEU A 112 8.02 9.08 -20.04
N THR A 113 8.29 8.09 -20.90
CA THR A 113 9.68 7.67 -21.20
C THR A 113 10.49 8.75 -21.90
N ARG A 114 9.85 9.64 -22.68
CA ARG A 114 10.52 10.82 -23.27
C ARG A 114 11.03 11.83 -22.22
N LEU A 115 10.50 11.80 -21.00
CA LEU A 115 10.95 12.64 -19.89
C LEU A 115 12.19 12.08 -19.18
N PHE A 116 12.55 10.82 -19.43
CA PHE A 116 13.67 10.18 -18.75
C PHE A 116 15.01 10.77 -19.23
N LYS A 117 15.76 11.33 -18.29
CA LYS A 117 17.10 11.92 -18.48
C LYS A 117 18.20 11.01 -17.90
N SER A 118 17.85 10.08 -17.01
CA SER A 118 18.76 9.12 -16.40
C SER A 118 18.04 7.83 -15.95
N PRO A 119 18.78 6.75 -15.59
CA PRO A 119 18.18 5.54 -15.04
C PRO A 119 17.36 5.76 -13.74
N VAL A 120 17.63 6.85 -13.01
CA VAL A 120 16.89 7.20 -11.79
C VAL A 120 15.40 7.44 -12.09
N ASP A 121 15.10 8.02 -13.25
CA ASP A 121 13.73 8.35 -13.66
C ASP A 121 12.90 7.08 -13.91
N GLU A 122 13.49 6.07 -14.56
CA GLU A 122 12.84 4.78 -14.81
C GLU A 122 12.63 4.00 -13.51
N VAL A 123 13.61 4.03 -12.60
CA VAL A 123 13.49 3.38 -11.29
C VAL A 123 12.40 4.06 -10.44
N TYR A 124 12.32 5.39 -10.47
CA TYR A 124 11.26 6.14 -9.80
C TYR A 124 9.88 5.79 -10.35
N ALA A 125 9.70 5.79 -11.69
CA ALA A 125 8.45 5.42 -12.33
C ALA A 125 8.02 3.98 -11.98
N THR A 126 8.99 3.06 -11.93
CA THR A 126 8.79 1.66 -11.52
C THR A 126 8.41 1.55 -10.05
N ASN A 127 9.01 2.37 -9.18
CA ASN A 127 8.61 2.37 -7.78
C ASN A 127 7.19 2.93 -7.64
N ALA A 128 6.86 4.03 -8.32
CA ALA A 128 5.56 4.68 -8.28
C ALA A 128 4.39 3.82 -8.77
N SER A 129 4.65 2.81 -9.61
CA SER A 129 3.62 1.85 -10.03
C SER A 129 3.31 0.76 -9.00
N GLY A 130 4.10 0.67 -7.93
CA GLY A 130 3.89 -0.23 -6.79
C GLY A 130 3.00 0.31 -5.68
N TYR A 131 2.17 1.32 -5.97
CA TYR A 131 1.24 1.98 -5.03
C TYR A 131 -0.10 2.17 -5.75
N GLU A 132 -1.22 2.02 -5.04
CA GLU A 132 -2.54 1.99 -5.67
C GLU A 132 -3.54 2.93 -4.99
N ASN A 133 -4.55 3.38 -5.74
CA ASN A 133 -5.70 4.16 -5.26
C ASN A 133 -6.97 3.28 -5.36
N THR A 134 -6.94 2.14 -4.66
CA THR A 134 -8.09 1.23 -4.54
C THR A 134 -9.22 1.93 -3.78
N SER A 135 -10.46 1.80 -4.24
CA SER A 135 -11.59 2.37 -3.49
C SER A 135 -11.75 1.65 -2.15
N LEU A 136 -12.04 2.40 -1.09
CA LEU A 136 -12.41 1.82 0.21
C LEU A 136 -13.73 1.03 0.15
N ASP A 137 -14.50 1.15 -0.93
CA ASP A 137 -15.70 0.34 -1.18
C ASP A 137 -15.38 -1.16 -1.31
N THR A 138 -14.14 -1.53 -1.65
CA THR A 138 -13.73 -2.95 -1.64
C THR A 138 -13.90 -3.60 -0.27
N LEU A 139 -13.91 -2.81 0.81
CA LEU A 139 -14.14 -3.32 2.16
C LEU A 139 -15.56 -3.89 2.34
N ASP A 140 -16.58 -3.40 1.61
CA ASP A 140 -17.94 -3.96 1.68
C ASP A 140 -17.95 -5.46 1.31
N GLU A 141 -17.09 -5.84 0.37
CA GLU A 141 -16.99 -7.21 -0.11
C GLU A 141 -16.09 -8.07 0.77
N TYR A 142 -14.91 -7.56 1.13
CA TYR A 142 -13.84 -8.42 1.67
C TYR A 142 -13.74 -8.43 3.19
N LEU A 143 -14.28 -7.42 3.90
CA LEU A 143 -14.12 -7.29 5.35
C LEU A 143 -14.45 -8.55 6.16
N PRO A 144 -15.48 -9.37 5.82
CA PRO A 144 -15.76 -10.61 6.55
C PRO A 144 -14.59 -11.60 6.65
N TRP A 145 -13.63 -11.54 5.71
CA TRP A 145 -12.45 -12.42 5.67
C TRP A 145 -11.15 -11.73 6.10
N ILE A 146 -11.15 -10.41 6.33
CA ILE A 146 -9.96 -9.67 6.74
C ILE A 146 -9.67 -9.95 8.22
N LYS A 147 -8.46 -10.41 8.52
CA LYS A 147 -8.01 -10.77 9.87
C LYS A 147 -7.33 -9.61 10.58
N SER A 148 -6.61 -8.79 9.82
CA SER A 148 -5.94 -7.58 10.28
C SER A 148 -5.64 -6.69 9.08
N PHE A 149 -5.26 -5.44 9.36
CA PHE A 149 -4.68 -4.56 8.36
C PHE A 149 -3.21 -4.32 8.67
N HIS A 150 -2.39 -4.23 7.63
CA HIS A 150 -1.11 -3.54 7.71
C HIS A 150 -1.40 -2.05 7.46
N ALA A 151 -1.35 -1.27 8.55
CA ALA A 151 -1.45 0.18 8.51
C ALA A 151 -0.10 0.76 8.05
N LYS A 152 0.15 0.61 6.75
CA LYS A 152 1.34 1.05 6.01
C LYS A 152 1.48 2.57 6.05
N PHE A 153 2.69 3.04 6.30
CA PHE A 153 3.06 4.46 6.22
C PHE A 153 4.54 4.63 5.88
N TRP A 154 4.89 5.81 5.36
CA TRP A 154 6.26 6.15 4.95
C TRP A 154 6.81 7.37 5.67
N GLU A 155 5.96 8.34 5.99
CA GLU A 155 6.42 9.54 6.68
C GLU A 155 5.30 10.20 7.46
N MET A 156 5.41 10.13 8.78
CA MET A 156 4.59 10.87 9.72
C MET A 156 5.09 12.31 9.85
N VAL A 157 4.29 13.23 9.33
CA VAL A 157 4.50 14.68 9.41
C VAL A 157 3.47 15.31 10.34
N PRO A 158 3.76 16.48 10.94
CA PRO A 158 2.75 17.23 11.68
C PRO A 158 1.53 17.54 10.81
N ASP A 159 0.33 17.41 11.38
CA ASP A 159 -0.93 17.70 10.70
C ASP A 159 -1.33 19.20 10.75
N GLY A 160 -0.55 20.02 11.46
CA GLY A 160 -0.81 21.45 11.65
C GLY A 160 -1.81 21.80 12.75
N VAL A 161 -2.42 20.81 13.40
CA VAL A 161 -3.37 20.98 14.52
C VAL A 161 -2.91 20.32 15.81
N GLY A 162 -1.71 19.72 15.82
CA GLY A 162 -1.04 19.20 17.02
C GLY A 162 -0.88 17.69 17.04
N GLY A 163 -1.30 17.00 15.98
CA GLY A 163 -1.09 15.57 15.76
C GLY A 163 -0.16 15.29 14.58
N TYR A 164 -0.36 14.13 13.96
CA TYR A 164 0.46 13.62 12.86
C TYR A 164 -0.40 12.98 11.78
N GLN A 165 0.12 12.94 10.57
CA GLN A 165 -0.49 12.30 9.41
C GLN A 165 0.58 11.69 8.50
N ASP A 166 0.20 10.66 7.73
CA ASP A 166 0.92 10.28 6.52
C ASP A 166 0.27 11.01 5.33
N ALA A 167 1.08 11.64 4.48
CA ALA A 167 0.55 12.42 3.37
C ALA A 167 0.08 11.55 2.20
N SER A 168 0.39 10.26 2.16
CA SER A 168 0.12 9.35 1.04
C SER A 168 -1.21 8.63 1.20
N ILE A 169 -1.65 8.40 2.44
CA ILE A 169 -2.88 7.66 2.78
C ILE A 169 -3.78 8.55 3.63
N ASP A 170 -5.07 8.63 3.26
CA ASP A 170 -6.08 9.34 4.05
C ASP A 170 -6.56 8.47 5.24
N TYR A 171 -5.71 8.39 6.27
CA TYR A 171 -6.03 7.65 7.50
C TYR A 171 -7.36 8.04 8.14
N PRO A 172 -7.75 9.33 8.22
CA PRO A 172 -9.08 9.72 8.67
C PRO A 172 -10.21 9.03 7.90
N ALA A 173 -10.15 9.02 6.55
CA ALA A 173 -11.15 8.34 5.72
C ALA A 173 -11.15 6.82 5.92
N VAL A 174 -9.97 6.18 5.97
CA VAL A 174 -9.84 4.74 6.21
C VAL A 174 -10.43 4.33 7.55
N VAL A 175 -10.05 5.01 8.64
CA VAL A 175 -10.55 4.71 9.99
C VAL A 175 -12.04 5.00 10.12
N ALA A 176 -12.53 6.09 9.52
CA ALA A 176 -13.96 6.38 9.48
C ALA A 176 -14.74 5.27 8.76
N ARG A 177 -14.21 4.75 7.64
CA ARG A 177 -14.84 3.65 6.91
C ARG A 177 -14.85 2.36 7.71
N LEU A 178 -13.75 2.02 8.38
CA LEU A 178 -13.69 0.83 9.24
C LEU A 178 -14.69 0.90 10.40
N LYS A 179 -14.87 2.09 11.00
CA LYS A 179 -15.90 2.32 12.02
C LYS A 179 -17.32 2.15 11.47
N GLN A 180 -17.60 2.65 10.26
CA GLN A 180 -18.91 2.48 9.61
C GLN A 180 -19.25 1.00 9.32
N LEU A 181 -18.23 0.17 9.13
CA LEU A 181 -18.37 -1.26 8.88
C LEU A 181 -18.24 -2.11 10.15
N ASP A 182 -18.27 -1.48 11.33
CA ASP A 182 -18.16 -2.13 12.65
C ASP A 182 -16.93 -3.05 12.78
N TYR A 183 -15.80 -2.68 12.16
CA TYR A 183 -14.55 -3.44 12.30
C TYR A 183 -13.95 -3.27 13.71
N ASP A 184 -13.75 -4.38 14.41
CA ASP A 184 -13.20 -4.45 15.78
C ASP A 184 -11.89 -5.28 15.83
N GLY A 185 -11.13 -5.30 14.74
CA GLY A 185 -9.88 -6.04 14.63
C GLY A 185 -8.63 -5.18 14.86
N TYR A 186 -7.52 -5.57 14.23
CA TYR A 186 -6.21 -4.96 14.47
C TYR A 186 -5.71 -4.14 13.28
N LEU A 187 -5.17 -2.95 13.59
CA LEU A 187 -4.36 -2.14 12.68
C LEU A 187 -2.89 -2.27 13.10
N CYS A 188 -2.11 -3.04 12.34
CA CYS A 188 -0.70 -3.29 12.62
C CYS A 188 0.15 -2.24 11.91
N SER A 189 0.89 -1.42 12.65
CA SER A 189 1.77 -0.42 12.04
C SER A 189 2.83 -1.08 11.16
N GLU A 190 2.94 -0.64 9.91
CA GLU A 190 3.97 -1.11 8.98
C GLU A 190 4.74 0.09 8.42
N TYR A 191 5.95 0.31 8.96
CA TYR A 191 6.82 1.40 8.52
C TYR A 191 7.70 0.96 7.34
N GLU A 192 7.64 1.71 6.25
CA GLU A 192 8.49 1.47 5.06
C GLU A 192 9.31 2.69 4.61
N GLY A 193 9.20 3.82 5.33
CA GLY A 193 9.97 5.04 5.05
C GLY A 193 11.49 4.89 5.19
N GLN A 194 11.95 3.95 6.02
CA GLN A 194 13.37 3.65 6.23
C GLN A 194 14.11 3.26 4.95
N ARG A 195 13.38 2.82 3.92
CA ARG A 195 13.95 2.47 2.61
C ARG A 195 14.37 3.70 1.80
N PHE A 196 13.86 4.87 2.16
CA PHE A 196 14.03 6.14 1.44
C PHE A 196 14.80 7.18 2.26
N ILE A 197 15.69 6.72 3.13
CA ILE A 197 16.60 7.59 3.88
C ILE A 197 17.87 7.82 3.06
N ILE A 198 18.31 9.08 2.98
CA ILE A 198 19.53 9.45 2.27
C ILE A 198 20.73 8.76 2.96
N PRO A 199 21.63 8.10 2.20
CA PRO A 199 22.78 7.43 2.80
C PRO A 199 23.61 8.35 3.69
N GLY A 200 23.72 7.99 4.98
CA GLY A 200 24.43 8.76 6.00
C GLY A 200 23.51 9.48 7.00
N ASP A 201 22.23 9.63 6.69
CA ASP A 201 21.25 10.22 7.60
C ASP A 201 20.75 9.19 8.63
N PRO A 202 20.37 9.64 9.84
CA PRO A 202 19.78 8.76 10.85
C PRO A 202 18.39 8.28 10.40
N ILE A 203 18.11 6.99 10.63
CA ILE A 203 16.80 6.40 10.36
C ILE A 203 15.88 6.65 11.57
N PRO A 204 14.76 7.38 11.44
CA PRO A 204 13.90 7.77 12.56
C PRO A 204 12.82 6.71 12.91
N ASP A 205 13.13 5.41 12.84
CA ASP A 205 12.15 4.31 12.94
C ASP A 205 11.21 4.42 14.17
N VAL A 206 11.80 4.60 15.35
CA VAL A 206 11.05 4.64 16.62
C VAL A 206 10.15 5.87 16.70
N GLU A 207 10.64 7.01 16.19
CA GLU A 207 9.90 8.27 16.18
C GLU A 207 8.71 8.18 15.21
N GLN A 208 8.96 7.70 14.00
CA GLN A 208 7.93 7.49 12.97
C GLN A 208 6.83 6.54 13.46
N LEU A 209 7.22 5.41 14.08
CA LEU A 209 6.27 4.49 14.69
C LEU A 209 5.47 5.11 15.83
N THR A 210 6.12 5.89 16.70
CA THR A 210 5.45 6.56 17.82
C THR A 210 4.39 7.54 17.32
N ARG A 211 4.75 8.36 16.32
CA ARG A 211 3.83 9.34 15.71
C ARG A 211 2.65 8.66 15.01
N HIS A 212 2.91 7.56 14.32
CA HIS A 212 1.87 6.77 13.66
C HIS A 212 0.88 6.18 14.68
N GLN A 213 1.38 5.61 15.79
CA GLN A 213 0.52 5.10 16.86
C GLN A 213 -0.29 6.19 17.55
N GLN A 214 0.27 7.40 17.71
CA GLN A 214 -0.46 8.57 18.22
C GLN A 214 -1.60 8.97 17.29
N MET A 215 -1.35 9.06 15.97
CA MET A 215 -2.39 9.33 14.98
C MET A 215 -3.50 8.26 15.03
N LEU A 216 -3.13 6.97 14.99
CA LEU A 216 -4.11 5.88 15.06
C LEU A 216 -4.95 5.94 16.33
N GLN A 217 -4.33 6.17 17.49
CA GLN A 217 -5.03 6.29 18.76
C GLN A 217 -6.06 7.44 18.74
N ALA A 218 -5.65 8.62 18.27
CA ALA A 218 -6.55 9.78 18.17
C ALA A 218 -7.74 9.47 17.24
N LEU A 219 -7.49 8.93 16.05
CA LEU A 219 -8.53 8.60 15.08
C LEU A 219 -9.49 7.50 15.59
N ILE A 220 -8.97 6.47 16.27
CA ILE A 220 -9.78 5.39 16.85
C ILE A 220 -10.64 5.92 18.00
N ASN A 221 -10.09 6.77 18.86
CA ASN A 221 -10.81 7.34 20.01
C ASN A 221 -11.76 8.50 19.62
N GLY A 222 -11.56 9.12 18.45
CA GLY A 222 -12.31 10.31 18.03
C GLY A 222 -11.86 11.60 18.72
N GLU A 223 -10.54 11.73 18.96
CA GLU A 223 -9.88 12.88 19.59
C GLU A 223 -9.46 13.95 18.57
#